data_AF-A0A8K0XJJ5-F1
#
_entry.id   AF-A0A8K0XJJ5-F1
#
_cell.length_a   1.000
_cell.length_b   1.000
_cell.length_c   1.000
_cell.angle_alpha   90.00
_cell.angle_beta   90.00
_cell.angle_gamma   90.00
#
_symmetry.space_group_name_H-M   'P 1'
#
loop_
_entity.id
_entity.type
_entity.pdbx_description
1 polymer ?
#
loop_
_entity_poly.entity_id
_entity_poly.type
_entity_poly.pdbx_seq_one_letter_code
_entity_poly.pdbx_strand_id
1 'polypeptide(L)'
;MQRFDTRGWGLNFRIELNKPTSGTMQLLSKEWLTHYGLNDRVSGGQPKDLDAEEGNTFRATSNDLDCPGSLSGKVVWGEKFRKNEPDILMPVAHIPEIEVDIRDRIPKFPSEEELSDMSTGKIRGRLRLDSKAGHVLYVLAFCKLRPITELVGDEFLRAFWATVRCHLMLWQNDIYHRDVSPSNFMHYRDEVGNVVGVLNDFDLASTSDHATGTERTGTVPFMALDLLTKPALRGEVMHLYEHDAESFIWVLTWISLRYSNGKPLKNAELDKWLIVDA
;
A
#
# COMPACT_ATOMS: atom_id res chain seq x y z
N MET A 1 3.69 -1.53 6.91
CA MET A 1 4.26 -0.27 7.43
C MET A 1 3.37 0.85 6.94
N GLN A 2 2.47 1.41 7.75
CA GLN A 2 1.76 2.63 7.36
C GLN A 2 2.65 3.81 7.71
N ARG A 3 3.30 4.40 6.70
CA ARG A 3 3.57 5.83 6.53
C ARG A 3 4.75 6.05 5.59
N PHE A 4 4.49 6.76 4.50
CA PHE A 4 5.43 7.77 4.04
C PHE A 4 5.39 8.94 5.02
N ASP A 5 6.57 9.35 5.47
CA ASP A 5 6.78 10.56 6.23
C ASP A 5 6.79 11.77 5.28
N THR A 6 5.67 12.47 5.15
CA THR A 6 5.59 13.72 4.37
C THR A 6 6.19 14.93 5.08
N ARG A 7 6.84 14.77 6.26
CA ARG A 7 7.43 15.88 7.02
C ARG A 7 8.60 16.58 6.32
N GLY A 8 9.10 16.03 5.20
CA GLY A 8 10.10 16.68 4.36
C GLY A 8 9.58 17.81 3.45
N TRP A 9 8.27 17.91 3.22
CA TRP A 9 7.70 18.82 2.21
C TRP A 9 6.60 19.76 2.73
N GLY A 10 6.42 19.84 4.06
CA GLY A 10 5.53 20.83 4.68
C GLY A 10 4.02 20.63 4.41
N LEU A 11 3.61 19.42 4.01
CA LEU A 11 2.20 19.07 3.87
C LEU A 11 1.77 18.21 5.07
N ASN A 12 1.16 18.86 6.07
CA ASN A 12 0.47 18.20 7.17
C ASN A 12 -0.99 17.93 6.77
N PHE A 13 -1.36 16.66 6.59
CA PHE A 13 -2.73 16.25 6.31
C PHE A 13 -3.37 15.67 7.57
N ARG A 14 -4.61 16.06 7.87
CA ARG A 14 -5.45 15.39 8.86
C ARG A 14 -6.63 14.76 8.12
N ILE A 15 -6.71 13.43 8.16
CA ILE A 15 -7.83 12.66 7.62
C ILE A 15 -8.83 12.51 8.76
N GLU A 16 -9.95 13.25 8.72
CA GLU A 16 -11.05 13.08 9.65
C GLU A 16 -12.16 12.26 8.99
N LEU A 17 -12.41 11.06 9.50
CA LEU A 17 -13.48 10.22 9.00
C LEU A 17 -14.69 10.39 9.91
N ASN A 18 -15.73 11.09 9.44
CA ASN A 18 -17.01 11.15 10.14
C ASN A 18 -17.86 9.92 9.72
N LYS A 19 -18.65 9.39 10.67
CA LYS A 19 -19.46 8.15 10.53
C LYS A 19 -20.26 8.04 9.21
N PRO A 20 -20.80 6.85 8.91
CA PRO A 20 -20.18 5.77 8.16
C PRO A 20 -19.95 6.07 6.66
N THR A 21 -20.23 7.28 6.15
CA THR A 21 -20.28 7.53 4.71
C THR A 21 -19.71 8.88 4.26
N SER A 22 -18.98 9.60 5.11
CA SER A 22 -18.32 10.85 4.72
C SER A 22 -17.05 11.13 5.52
N GLY A 23 -15.90 11.04 4.84
CA GLY A 23 -14.63 11.54 5.36
C GLY A 23 -14.36 12.96 4.84
N THR A 24 -13.66 13.76 5.65
CA THR A 24 -13.12 15.07 5.29
C THR A 24 -11.60 15.04 5.51
N MET A 25 -10.83 15.25 4.43
CA MET A 25 -9.39 15.51 4.56
C MET A 25 -9.18 17.03 4.60
N GLN A 26 -8.61 17.55 5.69
CA GLN A 26 -8.28 18.98 5.83
C GLN A 26 -6.77 19.19 5.69
N LEU A 27 -6.39 20.14 4.82
CA LEU A 27 -5.03 20.67 4.70
C LEU A 27 -4.88 21.77 5.76
N LEU A 28 -4.14 21.52 6.85
CA LEU A 28 -3.90 22.52 7.89
C LEU A 28 -2.40 22.65 8.12
N SER A 29 -1.83 23.81 7.85
CA SER A 29 -0.53 24.16 8.42
C SER A 29 -0.49 25.63 8.84
N LYS A 30 -0.22 25.88 10.13
CA LYS A 30 0.23 27.18 10.66
C LYS A 30 1.66 27.13 11.25
N GLU A 31 2.33 25.99 11.25
CA GLU A 31 3.70 25.86 11.77
C GLU A 31 4.57 25.05 10.82
N TRP A 32 5.73 25.62 10.47
CA TRP A 32 6.74 25.05 9.57
C TRP A 32 8.00 24.77 10.39
N LEU A 33 8.38 23.50 10.52
CA LEU A 33 9.65 23.09 11.14
C LEU A 33 10.30 22.02 10.28
N THR A 34 11.37 22.36 9.59
CA THR A 34 12.21 21.41 8.84
C THR A 34 13.27 20.83 9.78
N HIS A 35 13.40 19.50 9.80
CA HIS A 35 14.22 18.78 10.77
C HIS A 35 15.76 18.86 10.52
N TYR A 36 16.20 19.71 9.60
CA TYR A 36 17.59 19.75 9.11
C TYR A 36 18.38 21.03 9.38
N GLY A 37 17.87 21.99 10.17
CA GLY A 37 18.69 23.13 10.62
C GLY A 37 19.43 23.91 9.51
N LEU A 38 18.97 23.82 8.27
CA LEU A 38 19.55 24.53 7.13
C LEU A 38 19.00 25.96 7.15
N ASN A 39 19.71 26.83 7.84
CA ASN A 39 19.59 28.27 7.63
C ASN A 39 20.37 28.62 6.38
N ASP A 40 19.72 28.70 5.22
CA ASP A 40 20.23 29.58 4.18
C ASP A 40 19.13 30.18 3.31
N ARG A 41 19.39 31.45 2.98
CA ARG A 41 18.45 32.47 2.52
C ARG A 41 17.79 32.13 1.19
N VAL A 42 16.46 32.02 1.19
CA VAL A 42 15.66 32.27 -0.02
C VAL A 42 15.12 33.69 0.06
N SER A 43 15.76 34.57 -0.71
CA SER A 43 15.29 35.91 -1.01
C SER A 43 14.04 35.88 -1.88
N GLY A 44 12.97 36.55 -1.45
CA GLY A 44 11.93 37.06 -2.33
C GLY A 44 10.49 36.73 -1.93
N GLY A 45 9.83 37.70 -1.27
CA GLY A 45 8.37 37.81 -1.17
C GLY A 45 7.77 37.22 0.11
N GLN A 46 7.30 38.08 1.02
CA GLN A 46 6.37 37.66 2.07
C GLN A 46 5.13 37.02 1.42
N PRO A 47 4.74 35.78 1.78
CA PRO A 47 3.45 35.26 1.40
C PRO A 47 2.37 36.08 2.13
N LYS A 48 1.43 36.62 1.37
CA LYS A 48 0.22 37.22 1.91
C LYS A 48 -0.54 36.18 2.73
N ASP A 49 -1.11 36.61 3.85
CA ASP A 49 -2.09 35.85 4.61
C ASP A 49 -3.19 35.38 3.65
N LEU A 50 -3.20 34.08 3.34
CA LEU A 50 -4.35 33.41 2.75
C LEU A 50 -5.19 32.97 3.94
N ASP A 51 -6.31 33.65 4.12
CA ASP A 51 -7.32 33.31 5.11
C ASP A 51 -7.66 31.82 4.99
N ALA A 52 -7.44 31.10 6.10
CA ALA A 52 -7.59 29.65 6.20
C ALA A 52 -9.07 29.23 6.30
N GLU A 53 -9.92 29.67 5.37
CA GLU A 53 -11.37 29.41 5.43
C GLU A 53 -11.89 28.38 4.41
N GLU A 54 -11.11 27.97 3.40
CA GLU A 54 -11.53 26.91 2.48
C GLU A 54 -10.45 25.83 2.34
N GLY A 55 -10.43 24.90 3.28
CA GLY A 55 -9.70 23.65 3.10
C GLY A 55 -10.38 22.82 2.01
N ASN A 56 -9.62 22.41 0.97
CA ASN A 56 -10.11 21.48 -0.05
C ASN A 56 -10.68 20.23 0.63
N THR A 57 -11.99 20.06 0.56
CA THR A 57 -12.71 18.97 1.23
C THR A 57 -12.90 17.83 0.24
N PHE A 58 -12.17 16.74 0.46
CA PHE A 58 -12.28 15.51 -0.31
C PHE A 58 -13.47 14.70 0.19
N ARG A 59 -14.43 14.39 -0.67
CA ARG A 59 -15.62 13.58 -0.34
C ARG A 59 -15.48 12.19 -0.93
N ALA A 60 -15.22 11.20 -0.08
CA ALA A 60 -15.39 9.80 -0.44
C ALA A 60 -16.88 9.43 -0.30
N THR A 61 -17.57 9.13 -1.40
CA THR A 61 -18.91 8.52 -1.39
C THR A 61 -18.74 7.02 -1.50
N SER A 62 -19.20 6.23 -0.51
CA SER A 62 -19.25 4.78 -0.66
C SER A 62 -20.39 4.40 -1.61
N ASN A 63 -20.09 4.31 -2.90
CA ASN A 63 -20.99 3.62 -3.81
C ASN A 63 -20.67 2.13 -3.71
N ASP A 64 -21.61 1.38 -3.14
CA ASP A 64 -21.76 -0.08 -3.31
C ASP A 64 -20.66 -1.03 -2.79
N LEU A 65 -19.63 -0.54 -2.10
CA LEU A 65 -18.63 -1.39 -1.45
C LEU A 65 -18.95 -1.55 0.04
N ASP A 66 -19.46 -2.73 0.39
CA ASP A 66 -19.77 -3.13 1.77
C ASP A 66 -18.49 -3.09 2.63
N CYS A 67 -18.24 -1.94 3.27
CA CYS A 67 -17.13 -1.72 4.20
C CYS A 67 -17.61 -2.03 5.62
N PRO A 68 -17.12 -3.09 6.27
CA PRO A 68 -17.56 -3.50 7.60
C PRO A 68 -17.09 -2.57 8.75
N GLY A 69 -16.61 -1.36 8.43
CA GLY A 69 -16.04 -0.44 9.42
C GLY A 69 -15.71 0.95 8.87
N SER A 70 -14.86 1.69 9.59
CA SER A 70 -14.36 3.00 9.15
C SER A 70 -13.47 2.89 7.91
N LEU A 71 -13.25 3.98 7.21
CA LEU A 71 -12.30 4.04 6.10
C LEU A 71 -10.84 4.25 6.57
N SER A 72 -9.90 4.19 5.65
CA SER A 72 -8.50 4.62 5.78
C SER A 72 -8.10 5.31 4.49
N GLY A 73 -7.17 6.26 4.55
CA GLY A 73 -6.70 7.01 3.38
C GLY A 73 -5.23 6.69 3.08
N LYS A 74 -4.91 6.57 1.79
CA LYS A 74 -3.55 6.46 1.25
C LYS A 74 -3.33 7.60 0.26
N VAL A 75 -2.17 8.25 0.31
CA VAL A 75 -1.77 9.30 -0.64
C VAL A 75 -0.57 8.76 -1.41
N VAL A 76 -0.67 8.70 -2.73
CA VAL A 76 0.32 8.04 -3.59
C VAL A 76 0.71 8.96 -4.73
N TRP A 77 2.01 9.04 -5.02
CA TRP A 77 2.50 9.63 -6.26
C TRP A 77 2.77 8.52 -7.26
N GLY A 78 1.81 8.25 -8.14
CA GLY A 78 1.92 7.21 -9.16
C GLY A 78 2.45 7.78 -10.47
N GLU A 79 3.20 6.99 -11.24
CA GLU A 79 3.47 7.32 -12.63
C GLU A 79 2.16 7.37 -13.41
N LYS A 80 1.97 8.41 -14.24
CA LYS A 80 0.69 8.67 -14.92
C LYS A 80 0.16 7.50 -15.77
N PHE A 81 1.05 6.63 -16.25
CA PHE A 81 0.70 5.51 -17.13
C PHE A 81 0.76 4.15 -16.41
N ARG A 82 1.15 4.11 -15.15
CA ARG A 82 1.16 2.88 -14.36
C ARG A 82 -0.24 2.67 -13.79
N LYS A 83 -0.76 1.44 -13.92
CA LYS A 83 -1.99 1.03 -13.24
C LYS A 83 -1.79 1.15 -11.73
N ASN A 84 -2.70 1.81 -11.05
CA ASN A 84 -2.72 1.89 -9.59
C ASN A 84 -3.38 0.62 -8.98
N GLU A 85 -3.42 0.52 -7.65
CA GLU A 85 -4.02 -0.63 -6.95
C GLU A 85 -5.50 -0.88 -7.36
N PRO A 86 -6.38 0.13 -7.42
CA PRO A 86 -7.74 -0.05 -7.96
C PRO A 86 -7.77 -0.64 -9.37
N ASP A 87 -6.96 -0.12 -10.28
CA ASP A 87 -6.92 -0.55 -11.69
C ASP A 87 -6.43 -1.98 -11.87
N ILE A 88 -5.43 -2.41 -11.09
CA ILE A 88 -4.90 -3.77 -11.17
C ILE A 88 -5.86 -4.81 -10.55
N LEU A 89 -6.67 -4.40 -9.58
CA LEU A 89 -7.66 -5.25 -8.92
C LEU A 89 -9.03 -5.23 -9.60
N MET A 90 -9.33 -4.23 -10.43
CA MET A 90 -10.59 -4.12 -11.18
C MET A 90 -10.96 -5.40 -11.97
N PRO A 91 -10.01 -6.12 -12.63
CA PRO A 91 -10.32 -7.38 -13.30
C PRO A 91 -10.81 -8.48 -12.36
N VAL A 92 -10.41 -8.46 -11.07
CA VAL A 92 -10.79 -9.50 -10.08
C VAL A 92 -12.30 -9.59 -9.90
N ALA A 93 -13.01 -8.47 -10.04
CA ALA A 93 -14.47 -8.43 -9.98
C ALA A 93 -15.15 -9.23 -11.11
N HIS A 94 -14.43 -9.57 -12.18
CA HIS A 94 -14.99 -10.18 -13.39
C HIS A 94 -14.54 -11.62 -13.62
N ILE A 95 -13.69 -12.18 -12.75
CA ILE A 95 -13.19 -13.55 -12.92
C ILE A 95 -14.29 -14.55 -12.50
N PRO A 96 -14.84 -15.37 -13.41
CA PRO A 96 -15.99 -16.26 -13.13
C PRO A 96 -15.67 -17.40 -12.14
N GLU A 97 -14.43 -17.89 -12.16
CA GLU A 97 -13.94 -18.97 -11.28
C GLU A 97 -13.60 -18.46 -9.86
N ILE A 98 -13.61 -17.15 -9.67
CA ILE A 98 -13.37 -16.50 -8.38
C ILE A 98 -14.70 -16.38 -7.65
N GLU A 99 -14.99 -17.40 -6.83
CA GLU A 99 -16.07 -17.36 -5.83
C GLU A 99 -15.96 -16.09 -4.97
N VAL A 100 -17.11 -15.69 -4.39
CA VAL A 100 -17.29 -14.61 -3.40
C VAL A 100 -16.13 -14.50 -2.40
N ASP A 101 -15.50 -15.63 -2.07
CA ASP A 101 -14.41 -15.77 -1.12
C ASP A 101 -13.21 -14.84 -1.38
N ILE A 102 -12.78 -14.60 -2.62
CA ILE A 102 -11.58 -13.78 -2.92
C ILE A 102 -11.88 -12.28 -2.89
N ARG A 103 -13.08 -11.87 -3.31
CA ARG A 103 -13.45 -10.44 -3.33
C ARG A 103 -13.42 -9.83 -1.93
N ASP A 104 -13.68 -10.64 -0.92
CA ASP A 104 -13.58 -10.26 0.49
C ASP A 104 -12.15 -10.34 1.04
N ARG A 105 -11.18 -10.86 0.26
CA ARG A 105 -9.78 -11.07 0.66
C ARG A 105 -8.80 -10.11 -0.01
N ILE A 106 -9.31 -9.14 -0.77
CA ILE A 106 -8.55 -8.03 -1.34
C ILE A 106 -9.04 -6.68 -0.76
N PRO A 107 -8.25 -5.61 -0.83
CA PRO A 107 -8.66 -4.32 -0.32
C PRO A 107 -9.77 -3.74 -1.20
N LYS A 108 -10.79 -3.19 -0.56
CA LYS A 108 -11.90 -2.50 -1.23
C LYS A 108 -11.61 -1.00 -1.21
N PHE A 109 -11.73 -0.34 -2.36
CA PHE A 109 -11.44 1.08 -2.55
C PHE A 109 -12.72 1.86 -2.89
N PRO A 110 -13.47 2.39 -1.90
CA PRO A 110 -14.71 3.12 -2.15
C PRO A 110 -14.55 4.43 -2.92
N SER A 111 -13.36 5.03 -2.89
CA SER A 111 -13.13 6.31 -3.56
C SER A 111 -11.65 6.46 -3.92
N GLU A 112 -11.44 7.00 -5.11
CA GLU A 112 -10.16 7.42 -5.65
C GLU A 112 -10.32 8.83 -6.21
N GLU A 113 -9.35 9.70 -5.95
CA GLU A 113 -9.30 11.03 -6.55
C GLU A 113 -7.89 11.32 -7.10
N GLU A 114 -7.83 11.65 -8.39
CA GLU A 114 -6.62 12.10 -9.07
C GLU A 114 -6.47 13.62 -8.95
N LEU A 115 -5.36 14.07 -8.36
CA LEU A 115 -4.98 15.49 -8.30
C LEU A 115 -4.06 15.83 -9.46
N SER A 116 -4.62 15.80 -10.68
CA SER A 116 -3.91 16.05 -11.94
C SER A 116 -3.18 17.40 -11.94
N ASP A 117 -3.67 18.37 -11.17
CA ASP A 117 -3.07 19.69 -11.08
C ASP A 117 -1.69 19.71 -10.44
N MET A 118 -1.43 18.74 -9.59
CA MET A 118 -0.15 18.56 -8.91
C MET A 118 0.84 17.75 -9.74
N SER A 119 0.51 17.33 -10.97
CA SER A 119 1.39 16.45 -11.74
C SER A 119 2.81 17.02 -11.95
N THR A 120 3.84 16.20 -11.71
CA THR A 120 5.22 16.56 -12.02
C THR A 120 5.45 16.69 -13.54
N GLY A 121 4.55 16.19 -14.38
CA GLY A 121 4.58 16.42 -15.83
C GLY A 121 4.58 17.90 -16.21
N LYS A 122 3.90 18.75 -15.42
CA LYS A 122 3.92 20.22 -15.60
C LYS A 122 5.31 20.81 -15.35
N ILE A 123 6.03 20.31 -14.34
CA ILE A 123 7.41 20.72 -14.01
C ILE A 123 8.37 20.20 -15.09
N ARG A 124 8.27 18.91 -15.43
CA ARG A 124 9.09 18.26 -16.46
C ARG A 124 8.97 18.96 -17.81
N GLY A 125 7.77 19.32 -18.22
CA GLY A 125 7.52 20.10 -19.44
C GLY A 125 8.21 21.47 -19.43
N ARG A 126 8.18 22.19 -18.30
CA ARG A 126 8.92 23.47 -18.14
C ARG A 126 10.44 23.28 -18.21
N LEU A 127 10.94 22.14 -17.75
CA LEU A 127 12.36 21.76 -17.83
C LEU A 127 12.74 21.12 -19.19
N ARG A 128 11.82 21.08 -20.16
CA ARG A 128 12.02 20.42 -21.47
C ARG A 128 12.40 18.93 -21.38
N LEU A 129 11.94 18.27 -20.32
CA LEU A 129 12.02 16.82 -20.14
C LEU A 129 10.75 16.15 -20.67
N ASP A 130 10.80 14.84 -20.91
CA ASP A 130 9.62 14.07 -21.32
C ASP A 130 8.54 14.15 -20.23
N SER A 131 7.43 14.82 -20.52
CA SER A 131 6.31 14.99 -19.60
C SER A 131 5.49 13.72 -19.39
N LYS A 132 5.65 12.69 -20.25
CA LYS A 132 4.94 11.42 -20.13
C LYS A 132 5.42 10.60 -18.94
N ALA A 133 6.70 10.66 -18.61
CA ALA A 133 7.25 10.10 -17.37
C ALA A 133 6.94 10.96 -16.11
N GLY A 134 5.86 11.74 -16.16
CA GLY A 134 5.36 12.51 -15.03
C GLY A 134 4.61 11.62 -14.05
N HIS A 135 4.69 11.97 -12.77
CA HIS A 135 3.88 11.37 -11.73
C HIS A 135 2.66 12.25 -11.45
N VAL A 136 1.59 11.64 -10.97
CA VAL A 136 0.34 12.29 -10.52
C VAL A 136 0.06 11.86 -9.08
N LEU A 137 -0.52 12.78 -8.31
CA LEU A 137 -0.90 12.54 -6.94
C LEU A 137 -2.31 11.95 -6.87
N TYR A 138 -2.45 10.78 -6.25
CA TYR A 138 -3.71 10.11 -6.00
C TYR A 138 -4.02 10.12 -4.50
N VAL A 139 -5.29 10.33 -4.17
CA VAL A 139 -5.84 10.13 -2.83
C VAL A 139 -6.80 8.96 -2.90
N LEU A 140 -6.48 7.87 -2.21
CA LEU A 140 -7.26 6.65 -2.18
C LEU A 140 -7.92 6.51 -0.81
N ALA A 141 -9.21 6.22 -0.79
CA ALA A 141 -9.92 5.76 0.39
C ALA A 141 -10.19 4.25 0.27
N PHE A 142 -9.94 3.51 1.33
CA PHE A 142 -10.16 2.06 1.38
C PHE A 142 -10.76 1.63 2.72
N CYS A 143 -11.40 0.47 2.79
CA CYS A 143 -11.96 -0.03 4.06
C CYS A 143 -10.81 -0.24 5.07
N LYS A 144 -11.00 0.17 6.34
CA LYS A 144 -9.97 0.01 7.36
C LYS A 144 -9.71 -1.46 7.65
N LEU A 145 -8.46 -1.85 7.51
CA LEU A 145 -7.95 -3.16 7.86
C LEU A 145 -7.04 -3.08 9.09
N ARG A 146 -6.83 -4.22 9.74
CA ARG A 146 -5.94 -4.36 10.90
C ARG A 146 -4.83 -5.37 10.59
N PRO A 147 -3.62 -5.22 11.15
CA PRO A 147 -2.55 -6.20 10.95
C PRO A 147 -2.98 -7.61 11.34
N ILE A 148 -2.64 -8.62 10.53
CA ILE A 148 -2.94 -10.02 10.87
C ILE A 148 -2.29 -10.46 12.18
N THR A 149 -1.21 -9.76 12.58
CA THR A 149 -0.44 -10.02 13.79
C THR A 149 -1.20 -9.69 15.08
N GLU A 150 -2.37 -9.05 15.01
CA GLU A 150 -3.28 -8.91 16.16
C GLU A 150 -4.03 -10.22 16.48
N LEU A 151 -4.15 -11.12 15.50
CA LEU A 151 -4.82 -12.40 15.66
C LEU A 151 -3.92 -13.44 16.35
N VAL A 152 -4.55 -14.44 16.96
CA VAL A 152 -3.86 -15.53 17.66
C VAL A 152 -4.52 -16.88 17.37
N GLY A 153 -3.75 -17.96 17.53
CA GLY A 153 -4.26 -19.33 17.40
C GLY A 153 -4.98 -19.60 16.07
N ASP A 154 -6.15 -20.23 16.16
CA ASP A 154 -6.92 -20.65 14.99
C ASP A 154 -7.43 -19.49 14.13
N GLU A 155 -7.72 -18.33 14.72
CA GLU A 155 -8.10 -17.14 13.95
C GLU A 155 -6.95 -16.66 13.06
N PHE A 156 -5.72 -16.64 13.60
CA PHE A 156 -4.53 -16.28 12.83
C PHE A 156 -4.29 -17.28 11.69
N LEU A 157 -4.28 -18.59 11.98
CA LEU A 157 -4.00 -19.62 10.97
C LEU A 157 -5.05 -19.64 9.86
N ARG A 158 -6.33 -19.48 10.20
CA ARG A 158 -7.41 -19.39 9.19
C ARG A 158 -7.26 -18.16 8.31
N ALA A 159 -7.02 -16.98 8.91
CA ALA A 159 -6.83 -15.75 8.15
C ALA A 159 -5.59 -15.85 7.24
N PHE A 160 -4.47 -16.34 7.76
CA PHE A 160 -3.22 -16.49 7.01
C PHE A 160 -3.41 -17.43 5.82
N TRP A 161 -4.02 -18.60 6.06
CA TRP A 161 -4.28 -19.57 4.99
C TRP A 161 -5.26 -19.03 3.94
N ALA A 162 -6.30 -18.30 4.35
CA ALA A 162 -7.21 -17.64 3.43
C ALA A 162 -6.49 -16.61 2.54
N THR A 163 -5.55 -15.83 3.10
CA THR A 163 -4.71 -14.89 2.34
C THR A 163 -3.78 -15.62 1.35
N VAL A 164 -3.16 -16.73 1.74
CA VAL A 164 -2.33 -17.55 0.84
C VAL A 164 -3.16 -18.11 -0.33
N ARG A 165 -4.38 -18.59 -0.06
CA ARG A 165 -5.30 -19.06 -1.10
C ARG A 165 -5.72 -17.93 -2.04
N CYS A 166 -6.03 -16.74 -1.50
CA CYS A 166 -6.31 -15.55 -2.29
C CYS A 166 -5.13 -15.24 -3.23
N HIS A 167 -3.90 -15.23 -2.71
CA HIS A 167 -2.71 -15.00 -3.50
C HIS A 167 -2.53 -16.02 -4.64
N LEU A 168 -2.69 -17.32 -4.37
CA LEU A 168 -2.59 -18.37 -5.40
C LEU A 168 -3.60 -18.14 -6.53
N MET A 169 -4.84 -17.80 -6.16
CA MET A 169 -5.89 -17.59 -7.13
C MET A 169 -5.64 -16.34 -7.99
N LEU A 170 -5.13 -15.26 -7.40
CA LEU A 170 -4.70 -14.08 -8.15
C LEU A 170 -3.57 -14.42 -9.13
N TRP A 171 -2.56 -15.18 -8.68
CA TRP A 171 -1.45 -15.64 -9.52
C TRP A 171 -1.94 -16.46 -10.71
N GLN A 172 -2.87 -17.38 -10.50
CA GLN A 172 -3.46 -18.22 -11.55
C GLN A 172 -4.28 -17.42 -12.58
N ASN A 173 -4.68 -16.19 -12.23
CA ASN A 173 -5.43 -15.27 -13.08
C ASN A 173 -4.59 -14.06 -13.52
N ASP A 174 -3.27 -14.25 -13.65
CA ASP A 174 -2.32 -13.27 -14.18
C ASP A 174 -2.19 -11.98 -13.35
N ILE A 175 -2.43 -12.06 -12.04
CA ILE A 175 -2.20 -10.97 -11.10
C ILE A 175 -1.11 -11.41 -10.11
N TYR A 176 0.10 -10.87 -10.30
CA TYR A 176 1.27 -11.19 -9.50
C TYR A 176 1.46 -10.11 -8.43
N HIS A 177 1.36 -10.46 -7.14
CA HIS A 177 1.49 -9.48 -6.04
C HIS A 177 2.93 -9.01 -5.85
N ARG A 178 3.90 -9.94 -5.86
CA ARG A 178 5.36 -9.67 -5.82
C ARG A 178 5.92 -8.97 -4.57
N ASP A 179 5.11 -8.83 -3.53
CA ASP A 179 5.54 -8.23 -2.27
C ASP A 179 4.89 -8.94 -1.10
N VAL A 180 5.22 -10.21 -0.94
CA VAL A 180 4.78 -11.01 0.21
C VAL A 180 5.60 -10.60 1.43
N SER A 181 4.99 -9.82 2.32
CA SER A 181 5.60 -9.35 3.57
C SER A 181 4.58 -9.35 4.72
N PRO A 182 5.00 -9.45 6.00
CA PRO A 182 4.06 -9.53 7.12
C PRO A 182 3.12 -8.32 7.23
N SER A 183 3.52 -7.16 6.73
CA SER A 183 2.66 -5.96 6.76
C SER A 183 1.54 -5.96 5.74
N ASN A 184 1.62 -6.84 4.75
CA ASN A 184 0.66 -6.95 3.67
C ASN A 184 -0.44 -7.97 4.00
N PHE A 185 -0.27 -8.72 5.09
CA PHE A 185 -1.30 -9.58 5.66
C PHE A 185 -2.12 -8.79 6.67
N MET A 186 -3.37 -8.58 6.32
CA MET A 186 -4.30 -7.80 7.12
C MET A 186 -5.55 -8.63 7.42
N HIS A 187 -6.44 -8.10 8.25
CA HIS A 187 -7.73 -8.70 8.52
C HIS A 187 -8.78 -7.64 8.84
N TYR A 188 -10.05 -8.05 8.74
CA TYR A 188 -11.18 -7.37 9.36
C TYR A 188 -12.11 -8.41 10.00
N ARG A 189 -13.14 -7.94 10.71
CA ARG A 189 -14.25 -8.79 11.17
C ARG A 189 -15.52 -8.39 10.43
N ASP A 190 -16.21 -9.37 9.86
CA ASP A 190 -17.49 -9.15 9.19
C ASP A 190 -18.59 -8.76 10.19
N GLU A 191 -19.80 -8.50 9.70
CA GLU A 191 -20.94 -8.08 10.54
C GLU A 191 -21.30 -9.11 11.62
N VAL A 192 -20.99 -10.38 11.40
CA VAL A 192 -21.28 -11.50 12.31
C VAL A 192 -20.10 -11.75 13.27
N GLY A 193 -18.96 -11.08 13.06
CA GLY A 193 -17.76 -11.15 13.89
C GLY A 193 -16.71 -12.17 13.41
N ASN A 194 -16.91 -12.80 12.24
CA ASN A 194 -15.94 -13.73 11.67
C ASN A 194 -14.71 -12.98 11.18
N VAL A 195 -13.54 -13.56 11.39
CA VAL A 195 -12.28 -13.02 10.88
C VAL A 195 -12.15 -13.32 9.40
N VAL A 196 -11.88 -12.28 8.61
CA VAL A 196 -11.54 -12.38 7.19
C VAL A 196 -10.12 -11.88 6.98
N GLY A 197 -9.25 -12.75 6.46
CA GLY A 197 -7.88 -12.39 6.09
C GLY A 197 -7.86 -11.66 4.75
N VAL A 198 -7.06 -10.61 4.64
CA VAL A 198 -6.97 -9.76 3.44
C VAL A 198 -5.51 -9.63 3.03
N LEU A 199 -5.23 -9.88 1.76
CA LEU A 199 -3.96 -9.52 1.13
C LEU A 199 -4.04 -8.04 0.73
N ASN A 200 -3.09 -7.22 1.16
CA ASN A 200 -3.08 -5.78 0.94
C ASN A 200 -1.80 -5.33 0.25
N ASP A 201 -1.83 -4.14 -0.35
CA ASP A 201 -0.67 -3.45 -0.94
C ASP A 201 -0.25 -4.02 -2.30
N PHE A 202 -1.06 -3.73 -3.31
CA PHE A 202 -0.83 -4.15 -4.71
C PHE A 202 0.01 -3.14 -5.52
N ASP A 203 0.69 -2.19 -4.86
CA ASP A 203 1.49 -1.17 -5.55
C ASP A 203 2.58 -1.77 -6.44
N LEU A 204 3.20 -2.87 -6.00
CA LEU A 204 4.23 -3.61 -6.75
C LEU A 204 3.66 -4.71 -7.63
N ALA A 205 2.34 -4.88 -7.64
CA ALA A 205 1.72 -5.92 -8.42
C ALA A 205 1.82 -5.65 -9.93
N SER A 206 1.70 -6.70 -10.71
CA SER A 206 1.76 -6.63 -12.17
C SER A 206 0.96 -7.75 -12.82
N THR A 207 0.82 -7.68 -14.14
CA THR A 207 0.24 -8.73 -14.98
C THR A 207 1.22 -9.06 -16.12
N SER A 208 1.02 -10.19 -16.82
CA SER A 208 1.93 -10.65 -17.88
C SER A 208 2.13 -9.64 -19.01
N ASP A 209 1.11 -8.81 -19.29
CA ASP A 209 1.16 -7.78 -20.32
C ASP A 209 2.08 -6.58 -19.99
N HIS A 210 2.40 -6.36 -18.72
CA HIS A 210 3.07 -5.13 -18.26
C HIS A 210 4.41 -5.39 -17.56
N ALA A 211 4.78 -6.65 -17.35
CA ALA A 211 6.00 -7.00 -16.64
C ALA A 211 6.70 -8.20 -17.27
N THR A 212 8.03 -8.11 -17.31
CA THR A 212 8.93 -9.16 -17.80
C THR A 212 9.02 -10.36 -16.85
N GLY A 213 8.58 -10.19 -15.61
CA GLY A 213 8.75 -11.21 -14.57
C GLY A 213 10.14 -11.20 -13.96
N THR A 214 11.02 -10.26 -14.33
CA THR A 214 12.40 -10.17 -13.85
C THR A 214 12.64 -8.95 -12.96
N GLU A 215 11.56 -8.21 -12.65
CA GLU A 215 11.60 -7.04 -11.81
C GLU A 215 12.04 -7.40 -10.40
N ARG A 216 12.86 -6.53 -9.81
CA ARG A 216 13.44 -6.71 -8.47
C ARG A 216 12.50 -6.10 -7.45
N THR A 217 11.36 -6.74 -7.28
CA THR A 217 10.30 -6.33 -6.37
C THR A 217 10.23 -7.26 -5.17
N GLY A 218 9.88 -6.71 -4.03
CA GLY A 218 9.68 -7.45 -2.79
C GLY A 218 10.45 -6.88 -1.63
N THR A 219 10.07 -7.34 -0.44
CA THR A 219 10.70 -6.94 0.82
C THR A 219 11.85 -7.89 1.16
N VAL A 220 13.11 -7.43 1.09
CA VAL A 220 14.34 -8.27 1.11
C VAL A 220 14.34 -9.41 2.14
N PRO A 221 14.01 -9.19 3.43
CA PRO A 221 14.02 -10.28 4.41
C PRO A 221 13.05 -11.42 4.13
N PHE A 222 12.06 -11.20 3.26
CA PHE A 222 11.03 -12.16 2.88
C PHE A 222 11.15 -12.62 1.43
N MET A 223 12.11 -12.09 0.65
CA MET A 223 12.35 -12.55 -0.71
C MET A 223 12.92 -13.97 -0.70
N ALA A 224 12.54 -14.77 -1.70
CA ALA A 224 13.13 -16.08 -1.92
C ALA A 224 14.65 -15.98 -2.11
N LEU A 225 15.38 -16.97 -1.62
CA LEU A 225 16.85 -16.97 -1.70
C LEU A 225 17.36 -16.89 -3.14
N ASP A 226 16.65 -17.52 -4.09
CA ASP A 226 17.04 -17.49 -5.52
C ASP A 226 16.95 -16.07 -6.10
N LEU A 227 15.97 -15.28 -5.64
CA LEU A 227 15.81 -13.88 -6.04
C LEU A 227 16.89 -12.94 -5.46
N LEU A 228 17.66 -13.40 -4.46
CA LEU A 228 18.78 -12.67 -3.87
C LEU A 228 20.12 -12.99 -4.54
N THR A 229 20.13 -13.87 -5.54
CA THR A 229 21.36 -14.26 -6.26
C THR A 229 21.83 -13.18 -7.25
N LYS A 230 23.12 -13.14 -7.57
CA LYS A 230 23.66 -12.18 -8.56
C LYS A 230 22.93 -12.22 -9.93
N PRO A 231 22.55 -13.39 -10.48
CA PRO A 231 21.72 -13.46 -11.70
C PRO A 231 20.34 -12.84 -11.53
N ALA A 232 19.62 -13.13 -10.44
CA ALA A 232 18.34 -12.47 -10.17
C ALA A 232 18.50 -10.96 -10.03
N LEU A 233 19.57 -10.53 -9.37
CA LEU A 233 19.98 -9.14 -9.29
C LEU A 233 20.40 -8.52 -10.64
N ARG A 234 20.53 -9.29 -11.72
CA ARG A 234 20.71 -8.75 -13.09
C ARG A 234 19.43 -8.84 -13.92
N GLY A 235 18.32 -9.28 -13.33
CA GLY A 235 17.07 -9.52 -14.05
C GLY A 235 17.13 -10.77 -14.93
N GLU A 236 17.97 -11.75 -14.59
CA GLU A 236 18.15 -12.98 -15.38
C GLU A 236 17.30 -14.15 -14.84
N VAL A 237 16.67 -13.98 -13.68
CA VAL A 237 15.80 -14.99 -13.05
C VAL A 237 14.36 -14.52 -13.16
N MET A 238 13.49 -15.39 -13.66
CA MET A 238 12.06 -15.12 -13.69
C MET A 238 11.45 -15.37 -12.32
N HIS A 239 10.58 -14.47 -11.88
CA HIS A 239 9.82 -14.59 -10.66
C HIS A 239 8.71 -15.62 -10.87
N LEU A 240 8.86 -16.79 -10.25
CA LEU A 240 7.89 -17.87 -10.28
C LEU A 240 7.08 -17.91 -8.97
N TYR A 241 5.94 -18.61 -8.99
CA TYR A 241 5.08 -18.74 -7.80
C TYR A 241 5.81 -19.36 -6.61
N GLU A 242 6.76 -20.26 -6.86
CA GLU A 242 7.58 -20.89 -5.81
C GLU A 242 8.37 -19.87 -4.99
N HIS A 243 8.74 -18.73 -5.58
CA HIS A 243 9.40 -17.66 -4.84
C HIS A 243 8.45 -16.99 -3.84
N ASP A 244 7.21 -16.68 -4.25
CA ASP A 244 6.19 -16.14 -3.33
C ASP A 244 5.77 -17.19 -2.29
N ALA A 245 5.78 -18.47 -2.66
CA ALA A 245 5.53 -19.58 -1.73
C ALA A 245 6.62 -19.67 -0.65
N GLU A 246 7.89 -19.49 -1.01
CA GLU A 246 9.00 -19.39 -0.06
C GLU A 246 8.82 -18.17 0.85
N SER A 247 8.40 -17.02 0.31
CA SER A 247 8.09 -15.83 1.09
C SER A 247 7.03 -16.06 2.17
N PHE A 248 6.00 -16.89 1.93
CA PHE A 248 5.03 -17.25 2.98
C PHE A 248 5.66 -17.99 4.15
N ILE A 249 6.68 -18.83 3.90
CA ILE A 249 7.42 -19.52 4.96
C ILE A 249 8.20 -18.51 5.79
N TRP A 250 8.87 -17.55 5.14
CA TRP A 250 9.57 -16.47 5.82
C TRP A 250 8.64 -15.59 6.67
N VAL A 251 7.47 -15.22 6.14
CA VAL A 251 6.45 -14.45 6.86
C VAL A 251 5.93 -15.21 8.08
N LEU A 252 5.55 -16.48 7.94
CA LEU A 252 5.04 -17.28 9.05
C LEU A 252 6.09 -17.46 10.14
N THR A 253 7.34 -17.71 9.74
CA THR A 253 8.48 -17.82 10.67
C THR A 253 8.69 -16.50 11.41
N TRP A 254 8.69 -15.39 10.69
CA TRP A 254 8.86 -14.06 11.26
C TRP A 254 7.80 -13.72 12.29
N ILE A 255 6.51 -13.89 11.94
CA ILE A 255 5.40 -13.61 12.86
C ILE A 255 5.53 -14.48 14.11
N SER A 256 5.84 -15.77 13.94
CA SER A 256 6.00 -16.73 15.05
C SER A 256 7.14 -16.37 16.01
N LEU A 257 8.21 -15.75 15.51
CA LEU A 257 9.35 -15.33 16.33
C LEU A 257 9.20 -13.92 16.92
N ARG A 258 8.37 -13.06 16.29
CA ARG A 258 8.24 -11.64 16.63
C ARG A 258 6.97 -11.29 17.36
N TYR A 259 5.99 -12.18 17.42
CA TYR A 259 4.72 -11.91 18.07
C TYR A 259 4.34 -13.03 19.03
N SER A 260 3.85 -12.64 20.20
CA SER A 260 3.26 -13.56 21.18
C SER A 260 1.96 -12.95 21.69
N ASN A 261 0.87 -13.71 21.63
CA ASN A 261 -0.46 -13.27 22.06
C ASN A 261 -0.87 -11.91 21.43
N GLY A 262 -0.62 -11.76 20.13
CA GLY A 262 -0.98 -10.54 19.37
C GLY A 262 -0.08 -9.33 19.66
N LYS A 263 1.02 -9.50 20.39
CA LYS A 263 1.90 -8.40 20.81
C LYS A 263 3.31 -8.58 20.27
N PRO A 264 3.96 -7.50 19.79
CA PRO A 264 5.33 -7.57 19.32
C PRO A 264 6.27 -7.89 20.48
N LEU A 265 7.16 -8.85 20.25
CA LEU A 265 8.28 -9.18 21.11
C LEU A 265 9.48 -8.30 20.73
N LYS A 266 10.20 -7.81 21.74
CA LYS A 266 11.49 -7.18 21.50
C LYS A 266 12.49 -8.27 21.11
N ASN A 267 13.09 -8.14 19.94
CA ASN A 267 14.13 -9.06 19.50
C ASN A 267 15.20 -8.29 18.73
N ALA A 268 16.24 -7.88 19.46
CA ALA A 268 17.31 -7.04 18.93
C ALA A 268 18.07 -7.68 17.75
N GLU A 269 18.10 -9.02 17.65
CA GLU A 269 18.75 -9.70 16.53
C GLU A 269 17.87 -9.64 15.28
N LEU A 270 16.58 -9.92 15.39
CA LEU A 270 15.66 -9.80 14.26
C LEU A 270 15.39 -8.34 13.87
N ASP A 271 15.52 -7.38 14.79
CA ASP A 271 15.43 -5.95 14.46
C ASP A 271 16.53 -5.52 13.48
N LYS A 272 17.72 -6.14 13.53
CA LYS A 272 18.80 -5.86 12.57
C LYS A 272 18.47 -6.29 11.14
N TRP A 273 17.57 -7.27 10.99
CA TRP A 273 17.17 -7.78 9.67
C TRP A 273 16.29 -6.79 8.91
N LEU A 274 15.64 -5.85 9.61
CA LEU A 274 14.79 -4.81 9.02
C LEU A 274 15.59 -3.58 8.52
N ILE A 275 16.90 -3.56 8.70
CA ILE A 275 17.76 -2.39 8.39
C ILE A 275 18.40 -2.53 7.00
N VAL A 276 18.21 -3.69 6.35
CA VAL A 276 18.78 -3.95 5.02
C VAL A 276 17.70 -3.65 3.97
N ASP A 277 17.75 -2.45 3.41
CA ASP A 277 16.97 -2.09 2.22
C ASP A 277 17.52 -2.83 0.99
N ALA A 278 16.64 -3.14 0.03
CA ALA A 278 16.97 -3.73 -1.28
C ALA A 278 17.66 -2.73 -2.21
#